data_AF-A0A543IAF7-F1
#
_entry.id   AF-A0A543IAF7-F1
#
_cell.length_a   1.000
_cell.length_b   1.000
_cell.length_c   1.000
_cell.angle_alpha   90.00
_cell.angle_beta   90.00
_cell.angle_gamma   90.00
#
_symmetry.space_group_name_H-M   'P 1'
#
loop_
_entity.id
_entity.type
_entity.pdbx_description
1 polymer ?
#
loop_
_entity_poly.entity_id
_entity_poly.type
_entity_poly.pdbx_seq_one_letter_code
_entity_poly.pdbx_strand_id
1 'polypeptide(L)'
;MHTGTSPAPRRAGSEIAVTADAGLPDTLRDLPAWTPDPVELADLELILAGVYRPLTGFLGSYDTAMVIAGGRLADGTAWPVPVTLSVPKELTEHERLVLQDPEGVPLAVLEVSEAWQDPTTQGFRLAGPLKALRAPAHGPFHRLRRRPDELRPREGSPGNLAAPSEPLLAVATRDFLHRKQLGQIRQVAEQLGAKVLVLPLLGGEHDDSLVRAMLAVRRDLPDGTEIVPVPLPPRGGDEERDVLLRAHVAAAYGATHLLGDRDTEGTPIPVVVPEPWAYDADVEVWRPVARIEPDHVKAELTPEQLGELLDAGEPVPDWFTPPAVAAELALARPPKLSRGITVFFTGLSGSGKSTIARGLADALVERGGRTVTLLDGDVVRRMLSAGLTFSRSDRDLNIRRIGFVAAEITRHGGTAICAPIAPYAATRAEVRRMVSAVGDFILVHVATPLEECERRDRKGLYAKARAGLIPEFTGISDPYEEPEDADLTLDTTGMTPDEAVGKVLDLLVEGGWVRPE
;
A
#
# COMPACT_ATOMS: atom_id res chain seq x y z
N MET A 1 -6.26 55.85 43.39
CA MET A 1 -7.18 55.32 42.36
C MET A 1 -6.33 55.04 41.13
N HIS A 2 -5.96 53.77 40.94
CA HIS A 2 -5.25 53.27 39.76
C HIS A 2 -6.29 52.78 38.75
N THR A 3 -6.24 53.28 37.52
CA THR A 3 -6.96 52.69 36.38
C THR A 3 -5.92 52.10 35.43
N GLY A 4 -5.69 50.79 35.59
CA GLY A 4 -4.84 50.00 34.71
C GLY A 4 -5.54 49.74 33.37
N THR A 5 -4.83 49.99 32.28
CA THR A 5 -5.21 49.57 30.94
C THR A 5 -4.38 48.33 30.62
N SER A 6 -5.05 47.18 30.52
CA SER A 6 -4.44 45.89 30.21
C SER A 6 -4.09 45.81 28.72
N PRO A 7 -2.87 45.41 28.30
CA PRO A 7 -2.60 45.17 26.89
C PRO A 7 -3.16 43.80 26.47
N ALA A 8 -3.91 43.80 25.37
CA ALA A 8 -4.47 42.61 24.76
C ALA A 8 -3.38 41.57 24.42
N PRO A 9 -3.67 40.25 24.55
CA PRO A 9 -2.68 39.22 24.25
C PRO A 9 -2.42 39.18 22.75
N ARG A 10 -1.16 39.40 22.36
CA ARG A 10 -0.67 39.05 21.03
C ARG A 10 -0.89 37.55 20.84
N ARG A 11 -1.76 37.17 19.90
CA ARG A 11 -1.84 35.78 19.42
C ARG A 11 -0.44 35.37 18.94
N ALA A 12 0.17 34.42 19.63
CA ALA A 12 1.35 33.73 19.15
C ALA A 12 0.95 32.87 17.94
N GLY A 13 0.92 33.48 16.76
CA GLY A 13 1.04 32.74 15.52
C GLY A 13 2.46 32.23 15.47
N SER A 14 2.67 30.94 15.64
CA SER A 14 3.91 30.29 15.25
C SER A 14 3.97 30.33 13.72
N GLU A 15 4.48 31.42 13.16
CA GLU A 15 4.89 31.46 11.77
C GLU A 15 5.95 30.37 11.59
N ILE A 16 5.58 29.31 10.87
CA ILE A 16 6.51 28.28 10.44
C ILE A 16 7.43 28.97 9.42
N ALA A 17 8.56 29.49 9.88
CA ALA A 17 9.65 29.82 9.02
C ALA A 17 10.18 28.51 8.43
N VAL A 18 9.70 28.17 7.23
CA VAL A 18 10.26 27.09 6.42
C VAL A 18 11.61 27.58 5.89
N THR A 19 12.62 27.64 6.76
CA THR A 19 14.00 27.69 6.31
C THR A 19 14.51 26.27 6.25
N ALA A 20 14.89 25.84 5.06
CA ALA A 20 15.72 24.66 4.82
C ALA A 20 17.13 24.93 5.37
N ASP A 21 17.27 25.20 6.67
CA ASP A 21 18.57 25.30 7.29
C ASP A 21 19.20 23.90 7.27
N ALA A 22 20.35 23.81 6.61
CA ALA A 22 21.14 22.59 6.53
C ALA A 22 21.66 22.23 7.93
N GLY A 23 21.52 20.95 8.31
CA GLY A 23 21.93 20.41 9.60
C GLY A 23 20.81 20.29 10.63
N LEU A 24 20.85 19.22 11.43
CA LEU A 24 20.14 19.15 12.70
C LEU A 24 20.77 20.17 13.64
N PRO A 25 19.99 20.98 14.39
CA PRO A 25 20.51 21.73 15.52
C PRO A 25 21.40 20.83 16.39
N ASP A 26 22.53 21.35 16.88
CA ASP A 26 23.49 20.57 17.68
C ASP A 26 22.84 19.86 18.87
N THR A 27 21.75 20.43 19.41
CA THR A 27 20.94 19.87 20.49
C THR A 27 20.20 18.57 20.14
N LEU A 28 20.12 18.21 18.85
CA LEU A 28 19.43 17.02 18.35
C LEU A 28 20.40 15.96 17.81
N ARG A 29 21.70 16.26 17.74
CA ARG A 29 22.72 15.38 17.14
C ARG A 29 22.83 14.03 17.83
N ASP A 30 22.73 14.03 19.16
CA ASP A 30 22.96 12.84 19.99
C ASP A 30 21.65 12.13 20.38
N LEU A 31 20.51 12.58 19.86
CA LEU A 31 19.24 11.92 20.12
C LEU A 31 19.09 10.64 19.29
N PRO A 32 18.42 9.61 19.82
CA PRO A 32 18.04 8.45 19.01
C PRO A 32 17.11 8.90 17.88
N ALA A 33 17.18 8.20 16.75
CA ALA A 33 16.34 8.42 15.60
C ALA A 33 15.53 7.16 15.27
N TRP A 34 14.30 7.36 14.82
CA TRP A 34 13.40 6.30 14.42
C TRP A 34 12.67 6.68 13.13
N THR A 35 12.60 5.73 12.21
CA THR A 35 11.81 5.85 10.99
C THR A 35 10.49 5.10 11.23
N PRO A 36 9.35 5.81 11.35
CA PRO A 36 8.05 5.17 11.49
C PRO A 36 7.73 4.27 10.29
N ASP A 37 6.82 3.30 10.47
CA ASP A 37 6.31 2.54 9.33
C ASP A 37 5.50 3.43 8.36
N PRO A 38 5.15 2.97 7.14
CA PRO A 38 4.45 3.82 6.17
C PRO A 38 3.12 4.42 6.67
N VAL A 39 2.40 3.72 7.55
CA VAL A 39 1.12 4.17 8.12
C VAL A 39 1.36 5.22 9.20
N GLU A 40 2.32 4.98 10.09
CA GLU A 40 2.71 5.88 11.16
C GLU A 40 3.40 7.14 10.62
N LEU A 41 4.14 7.02 9.51
CA LEU A 41 4.76 8.14 8.80
C LEU A 41 3.68 9.02 8.18
N ALA A 42 2.67 8.43 7.54
CA ALA A 42 1.51 9.17 7.05
C ALA A 42 0.78 9.93 8.18
N ASP A 43 0.59 9.30 9.34
CA ASP A 43 0.03 9.98 10.52
C ASP A 43 0.90 11.14 11.01
N LEU A 44 2.23 10.94 11.06
CA LEU A 44 3.18 11.99 11.38
C LEU A 44 2.99 13.19 10.43
N GLU A 45 2.93 12.96 9.11
CA GLU A 45 2.72 14.03 8.14
C GLU A 45 1.39 14.79 8.38
N LEU A 46 0.31 14.07 8.66
CA LEU A 46 -1.01 14.67 8.87
C LEU A 46 -1.10 15.45 10.18
N ILE A 47 -0.41 15.01 11.24
CA ILE A 47 -0.28 15.78 12.49
C ILE A 47 0.53 17.05 12.22
N LEU A 48 1.69 16.95 11.56
CA LEU A 48 2.55 18.10 11.27
C LEU A 48 1.90 19.12 10.34
N ALA A 49 1.07 18.65 9.40
CA ALA A 49 0.26 19.50 8.52
C ALA A 49 -0.94 20.15 9.24
N GLY A 50 -1.22 19.75 10.48
CA GLY A 50 -2.37 20.22 11.25
C GLY A 50 -3.71 19.66 10.77
N VAL A 51 -3.69 18.64 9.91
CA VAL A 51 -4.88 17.95 9.41
C VAL A 51 -5.56 17.16 10.54
N TYR A 52 -4.76 16.60 11.45
CA TYR A 52 -5.25 15.80 12.58
C TYR A 52 -5.58 16.59 13.85
N ARG A 53 -5.74 17.91 13.76
CA ARG A 53 -6.13 18.69 14.96
C ARG A 53 -7.45 18.14 15.55
N PRO A 54 -7.52 17.95 16.88
CA PRO A 54 -6.68 18.55 17.91
C PRO A 54 -5.40 17.78 18.27
N LEU A 55 -5.12 16.63 17.63
CA LEU A 55 -3.91 15.87 17.94
C LEU A 55 -2.66 16.71 17.68
N THR A 56 -1.78 16.73 18.67
CA THR A 56 -0.47 17.37 18.61
C THR A 56 0.67 16.34 18.58
N GLY A 57 0.35 15.05 18.56
CA GLY A 57 1.32 13.96 18.62
C GLY A 57 0.64 12.59 18.68
N PHE A 58 1.43 11.55 18.98
CA PHE A 58 0.95 10.18 19.06
C PHE A 58 0.24 9.90 20.38
N LEU A 59 -0.82 9.09 20.34
CA LEU A 59 -1.72 8.82 21.46
C LEU A 59 -1.08 7.90 22.51
N GLY A 60 -1.34 8.22 23.77
CA GLY A 60 -1.03 7.37 24.93
C GLY A 60 -1.94 6.14 25.03
N SER A 61 -1.67 5.27 25.99
CA SER A 61 -2.44 4.02 26.16
C SER A 61 -3.92 4.29 26.46
N TYR A 62 -4.21 5.29 27.29
CA TYR A 62 -5.58 5.61 27.69
C TYR A 62 -6.41 6.21 26.55
N ASP A 63 -5.88 7.21 25.84
CA ASP A 63 -6.56 7.77 24.66
C ASP A 63 -6.78 6.72 23.58
N THR A 64 -5.77 5.87 23.36
CA THR A 64 -5.88 4.75 22.41
C THR A 64 -7.03 3.81 22.77
N ALA A 65 -7.13 3.42 24.05
CA ALA A 65 -8.21 2.55 24.52
C ALA A 65 -9.59 3.21 24.37
N MET A 66 -9.71 4.51 24.68
CA MET A 66 -10.96 5.26 24.55
C MET A 66 -11.41 5.40 23.08
N VAL A 67 -10.47 5.64 22.17
CA VAL A 67 -10.75 5.70 20.73
C VAL A 67 -11.19 4.34 20.21
N ILE A 68 -10.50 3.26 20.58
CA ILE A 68 -10.88 1.91 20.17
C ILE A 68 -12.28 1.56 20.70
N ALA A 69 -12.59 1.89 21.95
CA ALA A 69 -13.84 1.53 22.60
C ALA A 69 -15.04 2.37 22.15
N GLY A 70 -14.85 3.67 21.89
CA GLY A 70 -15.96 4.60 21.73
C GLY A 70 -15.76 5.71 20.70
N GLY A 71 -14.68 5.69 19.91
CA GLY A 71 -14.40 6.70 18.88
C GLY A 71 -14.20 8.10 19.45
N ARG A 72 -13.60 8.20 20.65
CA ARG A 72 -13.37 9.47 21.35
C ARG A 72 -12.04 9.46 22.09
N LEU A 73 -11.41 10.63 22.18
CA LEU A 73 -10.29 10.88 23.08
C LEU A 73 -10.77 10.93 24.54
N ALA A 74 -9.83 10.87 25.48
CA ALA A 74 -10.10 10.92 26.92
C ALA A 74 -10.82 12.20 27.37
N ASP A 75 -10.63 13.31 26.64
CA ASP A 75 -11.31 14.58 26.90
C ASP A 75 -12.74 14.67 26.32
N GLY A 76 -13.20 13.59 25.67
CA GLY A 76 -14.52 13.48 25.05
C GLY A 76 -14.59 13.91 23.58
N THR A 77 -13.52 14.46 23.03
CA THR A 77 -13.44 14.86 21.62
C THR A 77 -13.63 13.64 20.71
N ALA A 78 -14.48 13.76 19.70
CA ALA A 78 -14.69 12.69 18.72
C ALA A 78 -13.43 12.46 17.88
N TRP A 79 -12.98 11.21 17.81
CA TRP A 79 -11.80 10.82 17.05
C TRP A 79 -11.91 9.36 16.57
N PRO A 80 -11.83 9.08 15.26
CA PRO A 80 -12.29 7.81 14.71
C PRO A 80 -11.29 6.66 14.82
N VAL A 81 -9.99 6.92 14.79
CA VAL A 81 -8.96 5.88 14.68
C VAL A 81 -7.78 6.10 15.63
N PRO A 82 -7.21 5.05 16.23
CA PRO A 82 -6.02 5.22 17.06
C PRO A 82 -4.82 5.65 16.22
N VAL A 83 -4.12 6.70 16.66
CA VAL A 83 -2.90 7.22 16.02
C VAL A 83 -1.73 7.00 16.97
N THR A 84 -0.96 5.94 16.75
CA THR A 84 0.06 5.43 17.68
C THR A 84 1.39 5.21 16.98
N LEU A 85 2.50 5.30 17.70
CA LEU A 85 3.85 5.04 17.17
C LEU A 85 4.45 3.79 17.81
N SER A 86 4.82 2.81 16.99
CA SER A 86 5.46 1.56 17.40
C SER A 86 6.98 1.70 17.35
N VAL A 87 7.67 1.18 18.36
CA VAL A 87 9.14 1.25 18.45
C VAL A 87 9.75 -0.03 19.02
N PRO A 88 11.03 -0.30 18.76
CA PRO A 88 11.80 -1.29 19.50
C PRO A 88 11.87 -0.94 20.99
N LYS A 89 12.02 -1.97 21.83
CA LYS A 89 12.04 -1.82 23.29
C LYS A 89 13.12 -0.85 23.75
N GLU A 90 14.28 -0.87 23.08
CA GLU A 90 15.45 -0.05 23.40
C GLU A 90 15.14 1.45 23.33
N LEU A 91 14.18 1.85 22.47
CA LEU A 91 13.82 3.25 22.31
C LEU A 91 12.91 3.80 23.43
N THR A 92 12.35 2.92 24.26
CA THR A 92 11.41 3.31 25.33
C THR A 92 12.05 4.02 26.52
N GLU A 93 13.38 3.97 26.63
CA GLU A 93 14.13 4.59 27.73
C GLU A 93 14.46 6.06 27.48
N HIS A 94 14.13 6.60 26.31
CA HIS A 94 14.50 7.95 25.91
C HIS A 94 13.34 8.94 26.09
N GLU A 95 13.64 10.11 26.66
CA GLU A 95 12.68 11.20 26.84
C GLU A 95 12.38 11.95 25.53
N ARG A 96 13.27 11.86 24.54
CA ARG A 96 13.12 12.52 23.23
C ARG A 96 13.58 11.60 22.12
N LEU A 97 12.84 11.59 21.02
CA LEU A 97 13.10 10.77 19.85
C LEU A 97 12.97 11.60 18.58
N VAL A 98 13.96 11.54 17.70
CA VAL A 98 13.88 12.15 16.38
C VAL A 98 13.11 11.22 15.45
N LEU A 99 12.03 11.71 14.86
CA LEU A 99 11.29 10.99 13.82
C LEU A 99 11.75 11.47 12.46
N GLN A 100 12.10 10.52 11.60
CA GLN A 100 12.70 10.79 10.28
C GLN A 100 11.99 10.01 9.17
N ASP A 101 12.16 10.46 7.93
CA ASP A 101 11.69 9.74 6.75
C ASP A 101 12.59 8.52 6.43
N PRO A 102 12.24 7.69 5.43
CA PRO A 102 13.04 6.53 5.03
C PRO A 102 14.47 6.86 4.57
N GLU A 103 14.72 8.08 4.13
CA GLU A 103 16.03 8.59 3.72
C GLU A 103 16.86 9.13 4.90
N GLY A 104 16.30 9.12 6.12
CA GLY A 104 16.95 9.61 7.33
C GLY A 104 16.87 11.13 7.51
N VAL A 105 15.98 11.82 6.78
CA VAL A 105 15.74 13.24 6.96
C VAL A 105 14.84 13.45 8.18
N PRO A 106 15.28 14.24 9.17
CA PRO A 106 14.50 14.48 10.39
C PRO A 106 13.29 15.37 10.10
N LEU A 107 12.11 14.90 10.49
CA LEU A 107 10.82 15.57 10.29
C LEU A 107 10.32 16.25 11.57
N ALA A 108 10.45 15.57 12.71
CA ALA A 108 9.98 16.08 14.00
C ALA A 108 10.77 15.49 15.18
N VAL A 109 10.63 16.12 16.34
CA VAL A 109 11.02 15.54 17.63
C VAL A 109 9.76 15.14 18.39
N LEU A 110 9.68 13.89 18.82
CA LEU A 110 8.71 13.43 19.80
C LEU A 110 9.25 13.72 21.20
N GLU A 111 8.53 14.52 21.98
CA GLU A 111 8.76 14.68 23.41
C GLU A 111 7.96 13.56 24.12
N VAL A 112 8.66 12.52 24.59
CA VAL A 112 8.02 11.30 25.10
C VAL A 112 7.34 11.59 26.44
N SER A 113 6.01 11.50 26.47
CA SER A 113 5.21 11.62 27.70
C SER A 113 4.83 10.26 28.29
N GLU A 114 4.76 9.22 27.46
CA GLU A 114 4.41 7.86 27.89
C GLU A 114 5.07 6.83 26.97
N ALA A 115 5.65 5.80 27.58
CA ALA A 115 6.03 4.57 26.91
C ALA A 115 5.14 3.44 27.43
N TRP A 116 4.54 2.66 26.56
CA TRP A 116 3.59 1.62 26.94
C TRP A 116 3.70 0.38 26.05
N GLN A 117 3.25 -0.76 26.58
CA GLN A 117 3.22 -2.01 25.84
C GLN A 117 1.80 -2.31 25.40
N ASP A 118 1.63 -2.56 24.11
CA ASP A 118 0.34 -2.92 23.53
C ASP A 118 -0.10 -4.29 24.05
N PRO A 119 -1.27 -4.40 24.71
CA PRO A 119 -1.70 -5.66 25.31
C PRO A 119 -2.03 -6.74 24.26
N THR A 120 -2.35 -6.35 23.02
CA THR A 120 -2.72 -7.25 21.94
C THR A 120 -1.50 -7.72 21.17
N THR A 121 -0.64 -6.79 20.76
CA THR A 121 0.53 -7.12 19.92
C THR A 121 1.78 -7.44 20.73
N GLN A 122 1.79 -7.11 22.03
CA GLN A 122 2.97 -7.14 22.90
C GLN A 122 4.11 -6.22 22.45
N GLY A 123 3.88 -5.39 21.42
CA GLY A 123 4.83 -4.40 20.92
C GLY A 123 4.91 -3.16 21.82
N PHE A 124 6.02 -2.44 21.73
CA PHE A 124 6.23 -1.22 22.50
C PHE A 124 5.82 0.00 21.69
N ARG A 125 5.24 0.99 22.36
CA ARG A 125 4.74 2.22 21.76
C ARG A 125 5.20 3.44 22.55
N LEU A 126 5.38 4.56 21.85
CA LEU A 126 5.64 5.86 22.46
C LEU A 126 4.53 6.85 22.12
N ALA A 127 4.26 7.72 23.07
CA ALA A 127 3.28 8.78 22.96
C ALA A 127 3.85 10.11 23.44
N GLY A 128 3.25 11.19 22.97
CA GLY A 128 3.61 12.55 23.37
C GLY A 128 3.54 13.55 22.23
N PRO A 129 3.68 14.85 22.54
CA PRO A 129 3.57 15.90 21.55
C PRO A 129 4.78 15.93 20.59
N LEU A 130 4.50 16.34 19.37
CA LEU A 130 5.48 16.50 18.31
C LEU A 130 5.89 17.96 18.15
N LYS A 131 7.19 18.19 18.02
CA LYS A 131 7.77 19.45 17.58
C LYS A 131 8.26 19.31 16.15
N ALA A 132 7.58 19.98 15.22
CA ALA A 132 7.97 20.02 13.82
C ALA A 132 9.40 20.56 13.65
N LEU A 133 10.20 19.88 12.83
CA LEU A 133 11.51 20.36 12.38
C LEU A 133 11.46 20.80 10.93
N ARG A 134 10.80 20.00 10.08
CA ARG A 134 10.74 20.22 8.63
C ARG A 134 9.39 19.76 8.08
N ALA A 135 9.01 20.33 6.94
CA ALA A 135 7.90 19.80 6.16
C ALA A 135 8.33 18.49 5.47
N PRO A 136 7.46 17.47 5.41
CA PRO A 136 7.72 16.25 4.66
C PRO A 136 7.96 16.58 3.17
N ALA A 137 8.98 15.95 2.57
CA ALA A 137 9.38 16.23 1.19
C ALA A 137 9.87 14.96 0.45
N HIS A 138 9.35 13.78 0.81
CA HIS A 138 9.72 12.51 0.19
C HIS A 138 8.61 11.96 -0.73
N GLY A 139 9.02 11.10 -1.66
CA GLY A 139 8.12 10.39 -2.56
C GLY A 139 7.54 11.20 -3.74
N PRO A 140 6.86 10.49 -4.67
CA PRO A 140 6.19 11.11 -5.82
C PRO A 140 5.09 12.10 -5.39
N PHE A 141 4.87 13.11 -6.22
CA PHE A 141 3.82 14.12 -6.04
C PHE A 141 3.85 14.91 -4.72
N HIS A 142 4.94 14.88 -3.94
CA HIS A 142 5.03 15.64 -2.68
C HIS A 142 4.73 17.14 -2.87
N ARG A 143 5.07 17.72 -4.03
CA ARG A 143 4.76 19.12 -4.38
C ARG A 143 3.26 19.42 -4.50
N LEU A 144 2.42 18.39 -4.71
CA LEU A 144 0.96 18.51 -4.77
C LEU A 144 0.30 18.31 -3.40
N ARG A 145 1.00 17.71 -2.43
CA ARG A 145 0.54 17.44 -1.06
C ARG A 145 0.55 18.73 -0.22
N ARG A 146 -0.24 19.71 -0.63
CA ARG A 146 -0.33 21.03 0.02
C ARG A 146 -1.03 20.92 1.38
N ARG A 147 -0.60 21.72 2.33
CA ARG A 147 -1.20 21.79 3.68
C ARG A 147 -2.50 22.61 3.64
N PRO A 148 -3.43 22.39 4.60
CA PRO A 148 -4.67 23.15 4.67
C PRO A 148 -4.50 24.67 4.76
N ASP A 149 -3.43 25.17 5.40
CA ASP A 149 -3.14 26.61 5.53
C ASP A 149 -2.60 27.23 4.23
N GLU A 150 -1.92 26.44 3.40
CA GLU A 150 -1.39 26.86 2.08
C GLU A 150 -2.50 27.02 1.02
N LEU A 151 -3.63 26.38 1.27
CA LEU A 151 -4.78 26.33 0.39
C LEU A 151 -5.77 27.48 0.62
N ARG A 152 -5.73 28.09 1.80
CA ARG A 152 -6.60 29.22 2.14
C ARG A 152 -6.21 30.45 1.33
N PRO A 153 -7.17 31.24 0.82
CA PRO A 153 -6.86 32.49 0.13
C PRO A 153 -6.08 33.42 1.08
N ARG A 154 -4.91 33.87 0.65
CA ARG A 154 -4.20 34.98 1.31
C ARG A 154 -4.90 36.28 0.93
N GLU A 155 -5.13 37.18 1.88
CA GLU A 155 -5.68 38.52 1.60
C GLU A 155 -4.91 39.17 0.45
N GLY A 156 -5.62 39.49 -0.65
CA GLY A 156 -5.04 40.14 -1.84
C GLY A 156 -4.43 39.22 -2.91
N SER A 157 -4.46 37.89 -2.75
CA SER A 157 -4.09 36.92 -3.79
C SER A 157 -5.32 36.20 -4.32
N PRO A 158 -5.45 35.94 -5.64
CA PRO A 158 -6.45 35.02 -6.15
C PRO A 158 -6.11 33.59 -5.68
N GLY A 159 -6.61 33.21 -4.51
CA GLY A 159 -6.65 31.83 -4.04
C GLY A 159 -7.88 31.15 -4.65
N ASN A 160 -7.68 29.98 -5.25
CA ASN A 160 -8.73 29.25 -5.98
C ASN A 160 -9.76 28.56 -5.10
N LEU A 161 -9.50 28.37 -3.80
CA LEU A 161 -10.46 27.75 -2.89
C LEU A 161 -11.48 28.75 -2.38
N ALA A 162 -12.65 28.21 -2.04
CA ALA A 162 -13.78 28.93 -1.50
C ALA A 162 -13.36 29.87 -0.35
N ALA A 163 -13.89 31.11 -0.36
CA ALA A 163 -13.86 31.92 0.86
C ALA A 163 -14.52 31.12 2.00
N PRO A 164 -14.22 31.38 3.29
CA PRO A 164 -14.76 30.60 4.40
C PRO A 164 -16.29 30.46 4.47
N SER A 165 -17.02 31.27 3.70
CA SER A 165 -18.49 31.27 3.58
C SER A 165 -19.03 30.59 2.32
N GLU A 166 -18.18 30.20 1.37
CA GLU A 166 -18.59 29.53 0.12
C GLU A 166 -18.66 28.00 0.33
N PRO A 167 -19.71 27.32 -0.13
CA PRO A 167 -19.78 25.86 -0.07
C PRO A 167 -18.61 25.20 -0.82
N LEU A 168 -18.00 24.20 -0.18
CA LEU A 168 -16.93 23.37 -0.73
C LEU A 168 -17.29 21.90 -0.56
N LEU A 169 -17.41 21.18 -1.67
CA LEU A 169 -17.65 19.73 -1.73
C LEU A 169 -16.32 19.00 -1.84
N ALA A 170 -16.00 18.16 -0.86
CA ALA A 170 -14.85 17.28 -0.91
C ALA A 170 -15.19 15.91 -1.51
N VAL A 171 -14.29 15.38 -2.32
CA VAL A 171 -14.29 14.00 -2.82
C VAL A 171 -13.03 13.32 -2.31
N ALA A 172 -13.13 12.62 -1.18
CA ALA A 172 -12.01 11.93 -0.55
C ALA A 172 -12.05 10.43 -0.90
N THR A 173 -11.22 9.99 -1.83
CA THR A 173 -11.32 8.66 -2.44
C THR A 173 -9.97 7.98 -2.67
N ARG A 174 -9.99 6.64 -2.60
CA ARG A 174 -8.91 5.74 -3.03
C ARG A 174 -9.18 5.14 -4.41
N ASP A 175 -10.38 5.36 -4.93
CA ASP A 175 -10.87 4.77 -6.17
C ASP A 175 -10.73 5.74 -7.33
N PHE A 176 -10.58 5.19 -8.53
CA PHE A 176 -10.59 5.94 -9.77
C PHE A 176 -11.97 6.57 -10.01
N LEU A 177 -12.01 7.79 -10.53
CA LEU A 177 -13.27 8.47 -10.88
C LEU A 177 -13.67 8.12 -12.31
N HIS A 178 -14.66 7.23 -12.46
CA HIS A 178 -15.25 6.89 -13.75
C HIS A 178 -16.34 7.89 -14.16
N ARG A 179 -16.95 7.69 -15.34
CA ARG A 179 -17.91 8.66 -15.89
C ARG A 179 -19.13 8.88 -14.99
N LYS A 180 -19.58 7.82 -14.31
CA LYS A 180 -20.65 7.88 -13.30
C LYS A 180 -20.29 8.87 -12.18
N GLN A 181 -19.16 8.67 -11.51
CA GLN A 181 -18.72 9.51 -10.39
C GLN A 181 -18.48 10.95 -10.83
N LEU A 182 -17.86 11.17 -12.00
CA LEU A 182 -17.66 12.51 -12.56
C LEU A 182 -18.99 13.24 -12.80
N GLY A 183 -20.02 12.53 -13.29
CA GLY A 183 -21.37 13.07 -13.44
C GLY A 183 -22.04 13.42 -12.11
N GLN A 184 -21.95 12.52 -11.13
CA GLN A 184 -22.49 12.73 -9.78
C GLN A 184 -21.82 13.92 -9.07
N ILE A 185 -20.49 14.04 -9.16
CA ILE A 185 -19.74 15.18 -8.59
C ILE A 185 -20.24 16.50 -9.16
N ARG A 186 -20.39 16.59 -10.49
CA ARG A 186 -20.91 17.82 -11.14
C ARG A 186 -22.33 18.13 -10.66
N GLN A 187 -23.21 17.14 -10.63
CA GLN A 187 -24.60 17.32 -10.23
C GLN A 187 -24.71 17.82 -8.78
N VAL A 188 -24.00 17.19 -7.85
CA VAL A 188 -24.03 17.56 -6.43
C VAL A 188 -23.39 18.93 -6.22
N ALA A 189 -22.27 19.21 -6.88
CA ALA A 189 -21.63 20.53 -6.80
C ALA A 189 -22.55 21.64 -7.30
N GLU A 190 -23.25 21.43 -8.42
CA GLU A 190 -24.22 22.39 -8.97
C GLU A 190 -25.41 22.61 -8.02
N GLN A 191 -25.98 21.53 -7.48
CA GLN A 191 -27.10 21.62 -6.52
C GLN A 191 -26.74 22.40 -5.25
N LEU A 192 -25.50 22.23 -4.76
CA LEU A 192 -25.01 22.92 -3.57
C LEU A 192 -24.47 24.33 -3.87
N GLY A 193 -24.28 24.69 -5.15
CA GLY A 193 -23.51 25.88 -5.53
C GLY A 193 -22.08 25.83 -4.99
N ALA A 194 -21.48 24.64 -4.91
CA ALA A 194 -20.21 24.39 -4.25
C ALA A 194 -19.04 24.33 -5.23
N LYS A 195 -17.88 24.82 -4.80
CA LYS A 195 -16.59 24.45 -5.43
C LYS A 195 -16.26 23.00 -5.10
N VAL A 196 -15.37 22.39 -5.87
CA VAL A 196 -14.95 20.99 -5.65
C VAL A 196 -13.49 20.91 -5.21
N LEU A 197 -13.24 20.07 -4.22
CA LEU A 197 -11.92 19.66 -3.77
C LEU A 197 -11.81 18.14 -3.87
N VAL A 198 -10.92 17.64 -4.71
CA VAL A 198 -10.63 16.20 -4.79
C VAL A 198 -9.41 15.90 -3.92
N LEU A 199 -9.57 14.93 -3.02
CA LEU A 199 -8.54 14.44 -2.11
C LEU A 199 -8.24 12.97 -2.44
N PRO A 200 -7.33 12.69 -3.40
CA PRO A 200 -6.83 11.33 -3.62
C PRO A 200 -6.11 10.86 -2.35
N LEU A 201 -6.60 9.78 -1.74
CA LEU A 201 -6.07 9.25 -0.48
C LEU A 201 -4.98 8.22 -0.80
N LEU A 202 -3.76 8.52 -0.38
CA LEU A 202 -2.56 7.70 -0.64
C LEU A 202 -2.35 6.66 0.45
N GLY A 203 -1.47 5.70 0.19
CA GLY A 203 -1.16 4.54 1.04
C GLY A 203 -1.70 3.23 0.48
N GLY A 204 -2.09 3.20 -0.80
CA GLY A 204 -2.47 2.00 -1.53
C GLY A 204 -1.41 1.55 -2.54
N GLU A 205 -1.68 0.46 -3.26
CA GLU A 205 -0.72 -0.16 -4.20
C GLU A 205 -0.46 0.66 -5.46
N HIS A 206 -1.38 1.58 -5.82
CA HIS A 206 -1.37 2.30 -7.11
C HIS A 206 -1.57 3.81 -6.97
N ASP A 207 -1.09 4.39 -5.87
CA ASP A 207 -1.19 5.82 -5.54
C ASP A 207 -0.81 6.74 -6.70
N ASP A 208 0.29 6.43 -7.39
CA ASP A 208 0.79 7.25 -8.48
C ASP A 208 -0.17 7.28 -9.68
N SER A 209 -0.75 6.13 -10.01
CA SER A 209 -1.75 6.01 -11.09
C SER A 209 -3.05 6.70 -10.69
N LEU A 210 -3.45 6.59 -9.42
CA LEU A 210 -4.61 7.31 -8.89
C LEU A 210 -4.45 8.82 -9.06
N VAL A 211 -3.32 9.39 -8.61
CA VAL A 211 -3.07 10.84 -8.72
C VAL A 211 -3.02 11.28 -10.18
N ARG A 212 -2.32 10.54 -11.06
CA ARG A 212 -2.29 10.87 -12.50
C ARG A 212 -3.67 10.82 -13.14
N ALA A 213 -4.50 9.83 -12.79
CA ALA A 213 -5.86 9.72 -13.29
C ALA A 213 -6.70 10.93 -12.89
N MET A 214 -6.64 11.37 -11.63
CA MET A 214 -7.36 12.56 -11.14
C MET A 214 -6.90 13.84 -11.86
N LEU A 215 -5.59 13.99 -12.07
CA LEU A 215 -5.05 15.12 -12.82
C LEU A 215 -5.51 15.10 -14.28
N ALA A 216 -5.61 13.92 -14.89
CA ALA A 216 -5.99 13.78 -16.30
C ALA A 216 -7.46 14.10 -16.56
N VAL A 217 -8.36 13.80 -15.60
CA VAL A 217 -9.79 14.13 -15.69
C VAL A 217 -10.14 15.51 -15.14
N ARG A 218 -9.15 16.39 -14.89
CA ARG A 218 -9.41 17.74 -14.36
C ARG A 218 -10.40 18.53 -15.21
N ARG A 219 -10.37 18.37 -16.54
CA ARG A 219 -11.30 19.03 -17.47
C ARG A 219 -12.71 18.46 -17.41
N ASP A 220 -12.85 17.26 -16.86
CA ASP A 220 -14.13 16.62 -16.61
C ASP A 220 -14.68 16.96 -15.21
N LEU A 221 -13.96 17.69 -14.38
CA LEU A 221 -14.45 18.16 -13.09
C LEU A 221 -14.98 19.59 -13.22
N PRO A 222 -15.83 20.08 -12.29
CA PRO A 222 -16.28 21.46 -12.28
C PRO A 222 -15.13 22.47 -12.36
N ASP A 223 -15.37 23.62 -12.99
CA ASP A 223 -14.36 24.66 -13.13
C ASP A 223 -13.84 25.13 -11.76
N GLY A 224 -12.52 25.32 -11.67
CA GLY A 224 -11.86 25.69 -10.40
C GLY A 224 -11.68 24.54 -9.41
N THR A 225 -11.90 23.28 -9.83
CA THR A 225 -11.60 22.11 -8.98
C THR A 225 -10.13 22.05 -8.59
N GLU A 226 -9.86 21.93 -7.30
CA GLU A 226 -8.53 21.69 -6.74
C GLU A 226 -8.33 20.21 -6.46
N ILE A 227 -7.12 19.71 -6.71
CA ILE A 227 -6.75 18.30 -6.48
C ILE A 227 -5.54 18.29 -5.54
N VAL A 228 -5.70 17.67 -4.38
CA VAL A 228 -4.67 17.63 -3.33
C VAL A 228 -4.52 16.21 -2.81
N PRO A 229 -3.48 15.47 -3.22
CA PRO A 229 -3.18 14.15 -2.67
C PRO A 229 -2.92 14.22 -1.17
N VAL A 230 -3.48 13.30 -0.41
CA VAL A 230 -3.37 13.25 1.05
C VAL A 230 -2.82 11.89 1.47
N PRO A 231 -1.72 11.82 2.26
CA PRO A 231 -1.15 10.58 2.76
C PRO A 231 -2.06 9.97 3.85
N LEU A 232 -3.13 9.28 3.45
CA LEU A 232 -4.12 8.71 4.36
C LEU A 232 -4.34 7.22 4.05
N PRO A 233 -3.45 6.34 4.50
CA PRO A 233 -3.53 4.91 4.22
C PRO A 233 -4.82 4.30 4.78
N PRO A 234 -5.36 3.25 4.15
CA PRO A 234 -6.54 2.55 4.64
C PRO A 234 -6.29 1.98 6.04
N ARG A 235 -7.23 2.20 6.95
CA ARG A 235 -7.23 1.63 8.31
C ARG A 235 -8.16 0.43 8.27
N GLY A 236 -7.62 -0.78 8.34
CA GLY A 236 -8.42 -2.00 8.14
C GLY A 236 -9.61 -2.12 9.10
N GLY A 237 -10.66 -2.82 8.67
CA GLY A 237 -11.65 -3.47 9.54
C GLY A 237 -12.91 -2.67 9.92
N ASP A 238 -13.03 -1.38 9.60
CA ASP A 238 -14.23 -0.59 9.91
C ASP A 238 -14.46 0.53 8.88
N GLU A 239 -15.38 0.29 7.95
CA GLU A 239 -15.75 1.26 6.90
C GLU A 239 -16.32 2.56 7.48
N GLU A 240 -17.03 2.49 8.60
CA GLU A 240 -17.66 3.65 9.23
C GLU A 240 -16.59 4.59 9.82
N ARG A 241 -15.60 4.02 10.50
CA ARG A 241 -14.44 4.79 11.00
C ARG A 241 -13.60 5.39 9.88
N ASP A 242 -13.44 4.70 8.75
CA ASP A 242 -12.73 5.25 7.60
C ASP A 242 -13.49 6.45 7.02
N VAL A 243 -14.83 6.39 6.89
CA VAL A 243 -15.64 7.56 6.47
C VAL A 243 -15.52 8.72 7.46
N LEU A 244 -15.59 8.46 8.76
CA LEU A 244 -15.40 9.49 9.79
C LEU A 244 -14.03 10.18 9.67
N LEU A 245 -12.97 9.40 9.42
CA LEU A 245 -11.62 9.93 9.23
C LEU A 245 -11.50 10.75 7.94
N ARG A 246 -12.08 10.26 6.83
CA ARG A 246 -12.13 11.02 5.55
C ARG A 246 -12.87 12.34 5.73
N ALA A 247 -14.00 12.35 6.43
CA ALA A 247 -14.77 13.55 6.73
C ALA A 247 -13.98 14.53 7.60
N HIS A 248 -13.26 14.03 8.60
CA HIS A 248 -12.36 14.84 9.43
C HIS A 248 -11.25 15.49 8.60
N VAL A 249 -10.57 14.70 7.77
CA VAL A 249 -9.53 15.20 6.86
C VAL A 249 -10.11 16.25 5.92
N ALA A 250 -11.22 15.97 5.25
CA ALA A 250 -11.89 16.92 4.36
C ALA A 250 -12.25 18.23 5.06
N ALA A 251 -12.80 18.16 6.28
CA ALA A 251 -13.14 19.31 7.09
C ALA A 251 -11.90 20.15 7.46
N ALA A 252 -10.76 19.51 7.75
CA ALA A 252 -9.50 20.21 8.02
C ALA A 252 -9.02 21.03 6.80
N TYR A 253 -9.26 20.51 5.59
CA TYR A 253 -9.05 21.22 4.32
C TYR A 253 -10.09 22.31 4.02
N GLY A 254 -11.06 22.53 4.90
CA GLY A 254 -12.10 23.55 4.77
C GLY A 254 -13.33 23.10 3.99
N ALA A 255 -13.48 21.81 3.72
CA ALA A 255 -14.69 21.28 3.10
C ALA A 255 -15.90 21.52 3.99
N THR A 256 -17.04 21.78 3.36
CA THR A 256 -18.34 21.95 4.03
C THR A 256 -19.23 20.72 3.89
N HIS A 257 -18.97 19.90 2.87
CA HIS A 257 -19.69 18.69 2.54
C HIS A 257 -18.69 17.64 2.08
N LEU A 258 -18.94 16.37 2.39
CA LEU A 258 -18.19 15.23 1.85
C LEU A 258 -19.11 14.44 0.92
N LEU A 259 -18.65 14.12 -0.30
CA LEU A 259 -19.33 13.14 -1.14
C LEU A 259 -19.05 11.73 -0.61
N GLY A 260 -20.09 10.92 -0.43
CA GLY A 260 -19.95 9.53 0.03
C GLY A 260 -21.04 8.61 -0.50
N ASP A 261 -20.90 7.31 -0.28
CA ASP A 261 -21.83 6.29 -0.80
C ASP A 261 -22.96 5.95 0.18
N ARG A 262 -22.85 6.40 1.43
CA ARG A 262 -23.83 6.18 2.49
C ARG A 262 -23.87 7.36 3.45
N ASP A 263 -25.02 7.56 4.07
CA ASP A 263 -25.13 8.53 5.17
C ASP A 263 -24.33 8.00 6.37
N THR A 264 -23.67 8.92 7.09
CA THR A 264 -22.80 8.58 8.23
C THR A 264 -22.91 9.66 9.28
N GLU A 265 -23.52 9.29 10.41
CA GLU A 265 -23.68 10.16 11.56
C GLU A 265 -22.34 10.42 12.27
N GLY A 266 -22.26 11.50 13.05
CA GLY A 266 -21.07 11.83 13.84
C GLY A 266 -19.89 12.40 13.05
N THR A 267 -20.04 12.56 11.74
CA THR A 267 -19.08 13.25 10.88
C THR A 267 -19.02 14.75 11.21
N PRO A 268 -17.83 15.39 11.11
CA PRO A 268 -17.70 16.84 11.38
C PRO A 268 -18.32 17.72 10.30
N ILE A 269 -18.60 17.15 9.12
CA ILE A 269 -19.27 17.78 7.99
C ILE A 269 -20.27 16.79 7.40
N PRO A 270 -21.43 17.25 6.88
CA PRO A 270 -22.44 16.37 6.31
C PRO A 270 -21.89 15.54 5.14
N VAL A 271 -22.26 14.26 5.13
CA VAL A 271 -22.02 13.36 4.00
C VAL A 271 -23.19 13.46 3.03
N VAL A 272 -22.90 13.77 1.78
CA VAL A 272 -23.89 13.88 0.71
C VAL A 272 -23.81 12.63 -0.13
N VAL A 273 -24.90 11.85 -0.11
CA VAL A 273 -25.05 10.66 -0.94
C VAL A 273 -25.72 11.06 -2.26
N PRO A 274 -25.05 10.89 -3.41
CA PRO A 274 -25.66 11.21 -4.69
C PRO A 274 -26.84 10.28 -4.98
N GLU A 275 -27.83 10.76 -5.74
CA GLU A 275 -28.89 9.87 -6.24
C GLU A 275 -28.29 8.75 -7.10
N PRO A 276 -28.92 7.56 -7.16
CA PRO A 276 -28.39 6.44 -7.93
C PRO A 276 -28.40 6.77 -9.42
N TRP A 277 -27.28 6.52 -10.09
CA TRP A 277 -27.10 6.68 -11.52
C TRP A 277 -26.91 5.32 -12.21
N ALA A 278 -27.38 5.22 -13.45
CA ALA A 278 -27.07 4.11 -14.34
C ALA A 278 -26.76 4.64 -15.74
N TYR A 279 -26.22 3.76 -16.58
CA TYR A 279 -26.01 4.07 -17.98
C TYR A 279 -27.31 3.82 -18.76
N ASP A 280 -27.81 4.85 -19.44
CA ASP A 280 -28.97 4.78 -20.32
C ASP A 280 -28.50 4.34 -21.70
N ALA A 281 -28.82 3.10 -22.07
CA ALA A 281 -28.34 2.48 -23.31
C ALA A 281 -29.02 3.02 -24.58
N ASP A 282 -30.17 3.69 -24.46
CA ASP A 282 -30.90 4.25 -25.61
C ASP A 282 -30.31 5.59 -26.06
N VAL A 283 -29.99 6.46 -25.10
CA VAL A 283 -29.39 7.78 -25.36
C VAL A 283 -27.88 7.84 -25.10
N GLU A 284 -27.27 6.73 -24.70
CA GLU A 284 -25.83 6.56 -24.49
C GLU A 284 -25.21 7.53 -23.46
N VAL A 285 -25.90 7.77 -22.35
CA VAL A 285 -25.41 8.67 -21.28
C VAL A 285 -25.61 8.11 -19.88
N TRP A 286 -24.72 8.49 -18.96
CA TRP A 286 -24.94 8.31 -17.53
C TRP A 286 -25.93 9.35 -17.01
N ARG A 287 -26.97 8.90 -16.29
CA ARG A 287 -27.95 9.79 -15.65
C ARG A 287 -28.66 9.11 -14.48
N PRO A 288 -29.43 9.86 -13.65
CA PRO A 288 -30.17 9.26 -12.55
C PRO A 288 -31.11 8.14 -13.01
N VAL A 289 -31.14 7.03 -12.27
CA VAL A 289 -31.97 5.85 -12.55
C VAL A 289 -33.44 6.22 -12.67
N ALA A 290 -33.91 7.17 -11.84
CA ALA A 290 -35.29 7.66 -11.86
C ALA A 290 -35.70 8.32 -13.19
N ARG A 291 -34.74 8.62 -14.08
CA ARG A 291 -34.99 9.21 -15.40
C ARG A 291 -34.88 8.17 -16.52
N ILE A 292 -34.49 6.93 -16.27
CA ILE A 292 -34.20 5.92 -17.32
C ILE A 292 -35.38 4.94 -17.39
N GLU A 293 -35.82 4.60 -18.61
CA GLU A 293 -36.79 3.52 -18.80
C GLU A 293 -36.16 2.19 -18.36
N PRO A 294 -36.87 1.30 -17.62
CA PRO A 294 -36.27 0.11 -17.03
C PRO A 294 -35.50 -0.79 -18.02
N ASP A 295 -36.00 -0.92 -19.25
CA ASP A 295 -35.37 -1.74 -20.30
C ASP A 295 -34.10 -1.11 -20.90
N HIS A 296 -33.87 0.18 -20.66
CA HIS A 296 -32.68 0.92 -21.14
C HIS A 296 -31.57 0.98 -20.09
N VAL A 297 -31.83 0.53 -18.86
CA VAL A 297 -30.85 0.53 -17.77
C VAL A 297 -29.76 -0.51 -18.05
N LYS A 298 -28.54 -0.04 -18.27
CA LYS A 298 -27.35 -0.89 -18.34
C LYS A 298 -26.59 -0.84 -17.01
N ALA A 299 -26.26 -2.03 -16.51
CA ALA A 299 -25.45 -2.17 -15.30
C ALA A 299 -24.00 -1.68 -15.52
N GLU A 300 -23.43 -1.13 -14.46
CA GLU A 300 -22.01 -0.78 -14.40
C GLU A 300 -21.14 -2.05 -14.43
N LEU A 301 -19.89 -1.90 -14.90
CA LEU A 301 -18.91 -2.99 -14.78
C LEU A 301 -18.60 -3.25 -13.30
N THR A 302 -18.66 -4.51 -12.88
CA THR A 302 -18.20 -4.89 -11.55
C THR A 302 -16.67 -4.85 -11.48
N PRO A 303 -16.07 -4.75 -10.27
CA PRO A 303 -14.62 -4.84 -10.11
C PRO A 303 -14.01 -6.09 -10.74
N GLU A 304 -14.72 -7.22 -10.70
CA GLU A 304 -14.31 -8.49 -11.31
C GLU A 304 -14.30 -8.38 -12.84
N GLN A 305 -15.37 -7.86 -13.44
CA GLN A 305 -15.46 -7.67 -14.91
C GLN A 305 -14.40 -6.69 -15.41
N LEU A 306 -14.16 -5.60 -14.68
CA LEU A 306 -13.08 -4.67 -15.01
C LEU A 306 -11.71 -5.36 -14.88
N GLY A 307 -11.51 -6.16 -13.84
CA GLY A 307 -10.30 -6.95 -13.63
C GLY A 307 -10.04 -7.95 -14.76
N GLU A 308 -11.07 -8.63 -15.26
CA GLU A 308 -10.99 -9.56 -16.39
C GLU A 308 -10.57 -8.85 -17.68
N LEU A 309 -11.16 -7.69 -17.98
CA LEU A 309 -10.77 -6.87 -19.14
C LEU A 309 -9.30 -6.44 -19.04
N LEU A 310 -8.88 -5.93 -17.88
CA LEU A 310 -7.50 -5.49 -17.64
C LEU A 310 -6.52 -6.66 -17.73
N ASP A 311 -6.85 -7.80 -17.12
CA ASP A 311 -6.01 -9.00 -17.15
C ASP A 311 -5.82 -9.55 -18.58
N ALA A 312 -6.88 -9.51 -19.39
CA ALA A 312 -6.85 -9.89 -20.80
C ALA A 312 -6.17 -8.83 -21.70
N GLY A 313 -6.03 -7.59 -21.22
CA GLY A 313 -5.56 -6.46 -22.01
C GLY A 313 -6.58 -5.94 -23.01
N GLU A 314 -7.86 -6.21 -22.77
CA GLU A 314 -8.97 -5.70 -23.56
C GLU A 314 -9.24 -4.23 -23.21
N PRO A 315 -9.64 -3.39 -24.19
CA PRO A 315 -9.91 -1.99 -23.93
C PRO A 315 -11.10 -1.84 -22.97
N VAL A 316 -10.89 -1.08 -21.89
CA VAL A 316 -12.00 -0.71 -20.99
C VAL A 316 -12.97 0.19 -21.77
N PRO A 317 -14.28 -0.11 -21.78
CA PRO A 317 -15.25 0.63 -22.59
C PRO A 317 -15.30 2.11 -22.25
N ASP A 318 -15.30 2.96 -23.28
CA ASP A 318 -15.36 4.43 -23.10
C ASP A 318 -16.62 4.87 -22.36
N TRP A 319 -17.76 4.22 -22.57
CA TRP A 319 -18.99 4.55 -21.83
C TRP A 319 -18.83 4.39 -20.31
N PHE A 320 -17.94 3.51 -19.84
CA PHE A 320 -17.72 3.28 -18.41
C PHE A 320 -16.75 4.31 -17.82
N THR A 321 -15.55 4.44 -18.40
CA THR A 321 -14.47 5.26 -17.85
C THR A 321 -13.84 6.17 -18.92
N PRO A 322 -13.38 7.38 -18.59
CA PRO A 322 -12.65 8.22 -19.54
C PRO A 322 -11.37 7.52 -20.04
N PRO A 323 -10.92 7.74 -21.29
CA PRO A 323 -9.74 7.07 -21.83
C PRO A 323 -8.45 7.33 -21.04
N ALA A 324 -8.33 8.53 -20.46
CA ALA A 324 -7.18 8.88 -19.62
C ALA A 324 -7.15 8.09 -18.30
N VAL A 325 -8.32 7.77 -17.73
CA VAL A 325 -8.42 6.90 -16.55
C VAL A 325 -8.17 5.45 -16.93
N ALA A 326 -8.70 4.99 -18.08
CA ALA A 326 -8.42 3.66 -18.62
C ALA A 326 -6.91 3.39 -18.78
N ALA A 327 -6.16 4.38 -19.27
CA ALA A 327 -4.71 4.28 -19.40
C ALA A 327 -4.00 4.09 -18.05
N GLU A 328 -4.41 4.83 -17.01
CA GLU A 328 -3.82 4.70 -15.67
C GLU A 328 -4.25 3.40 -14.96
N LEU A 329 -5.47 2.90 -15.21
CA LEU A 329 -5.91 1.58 -14.77
C LEU A 329 -5.05 0.47 -15.37
N ALA A 330 -4.74 0.56 -16.67
CA ALA A 330 -3.86 -0.41 -17.34
C ALA A 330 -2.40 -0.33 -16.87
N LEU A 331 -1.94 0.81 -16.37
CA LEU A 331 -0.62 0.94 -15.73
C LEU A 331 -0.63 0.39 -14.30
N ALA A 332 -1.70 0.64 -13.55
CA ALA A 332 -1.89 0.11 -12.20
C ALA A 332 -1.97 -1.42 -12.21
N ARG A 333 -2.75 -1.98 -13.14
CA ARG A 333 -2.89 -3.42 -13.34
C ARG A 333 -2.63 -3.78 -14.80
N PRO A 334 -1.35 -4.03 -15.17
CA PRO A 334 -1.00 -4.44 -16.52
C PRO A 334 -1.64 -5.77 -16.91
N PRO A 335 -1.87 -6.01 -18.22
CA PRO A 335 -2.34 -7.30 -18.71
C PRO A 335 -1.42 -8.44 -18.27
N LYS A 336 -1.97 -9.62 -17.98
CA LYS A 336 -1.21 -10.78 -17.47
C LYS A 336 0.01 -11.14 -18.30
N LEU A 337 -0.13 -11.05 -19.64
CA LEU A 337 0.95 -11.32 -20.58
C LEU A 337 2.17 -10.40 -20.38
N SER A 338 1.98 -9.19 -19.88
CA SER A 338 3.04 -8.20 -19.60
C SER A 338 3.26 -7.90 -18.11
N ARG A 339 2.38 -8.39 -17.23
CA ARG A 339 2.50 -8.23 -15.78
C ARG A 339 3.58 -9.15 -15.24
N GLY A 340 4.40 -8.64 -14.32
CA GLY A 340 5.46 -9.46 -13.75
C GLY A 340 4.90 -10.61 -12.94
N ILE A 341 5.67 -11.70 -12.87
CA ILE A 341 5.30 -12.90 -12.14
C ILE A 341 6.51 -13.54 -11.48
N THR A 342 6.32 -14.07 -10.28
CA THR A 342 7.27 -14.99 -9.66
C THR A 342 6.74 -16.42 -9.72
N VAL A 343 7.50 -17.31 -10.35
CA VAL A 343 7.31 -18.76 -10.24
C VAL A 343 8.27 -19.28 -9.18
N PHE A 344 7.73 -19.62 -8.02
CA PHE A 344 8.49 -19.99 -6.83
C PHE A 344 8.40 -21.48 -6.58
N PHE A 345 9.48 -22.20 -6.82
CA PHE A 345 9.59 -23.63 -6.53
C PHE A 345 10.00 -23.87 -5.07
N THR A 346 9.42 -24.89 -4.45
CA THR A 346 9.79 -25.39 -3.11
C THR A 346 9.84 -26.92 -3.10
N GLY A 347 10.66 -27.51 -2.22
CA GLY A 347 10.85 -28.97 -2.17
C GLY A 347 12.23 -29.38 -1.65
N LEU A 348 12.38 -30.66 -1.32
CA LEU A 348 13.61 -31.25 -0.79
C LEU A 348 14.82 -31.13 -1.73
N SER A 349 16.05 -31.15 -1.18
CA SER A 349 17.25 -31.22 -2.02
C SER A 349 17.20 -32.44 -2.93
N GLY A 350 17.59 -32.34 -4.21
CA GLY A 350 17.51 -33.49 -5.13
C GLY A 350 16.11 -33.79 -5.70
N SER A 351 15.06 -33.07 -5.29
CA SER A 351 13.69 -33.26 -5.80
C SER A 351 13.47 -32.90 -7.28
N GLY A 352 14.43 -32.21 -7.92
CA GLY A 352 14.35 -31.83 -9.34
C GLY A 352 14.05 -30.34 -9.60
N LYS A 353 13.79 -29.52 -8.57
CA LYS A 353 13.50 -28.07 -8.70
C LYS A 353 14.41 -27.33 -9.68
N SER A 354 15.73 -27.39 -9.48
CA SER A 354 16.68 -26.65 -10.34
C SER A 354 16.66 -27.13 -11.79
N THR A 355 16.32 -28.40 -12.05
CA THR A 355 16.18 -28.92 -13.42
C THR A 355 14.92 -28.33 -14.06
N ILE A 356 13.78 -28.40 -13.37
CA ILE A 356 12.50 -27.89 -13.86
C ILE A 356 12.57 -26.37 -14.05
N ALA A 357 13.13 -25.63 -13.09
CA ALA A 357 13.27 -24.19 -13.14
C ALA A 357 14.14 -23.71 -14.32
N ARG A 358 15.21 -24.44 -14.66
CA ARG A 358 16.04 -24.13 -15.84
C ARG A 358 15.31 -24.45 -17.14
N GLY A 359 14.70 -25.63 -17.25
CA GLY A 359 13.92 -25.98 -18.44
C GLY A 359 12.75 -25.02 -18.68
N LEU A 360 12.08 -24.57 -17.62
CA LEU A 360 11.07 -23.51 -17.71
C LEU A 360 11.67 -22.19 -18.20
N ALA A 361 12.82 -21.78 -17.65
CA ALA A 361 13.49 -20.55 -18.07
C ALA A 361 13.86 -20.59 -19.55
N ASP A 362 14.45 -21.70 -20.00
CA ASP A 362 14.83 -21.92 -21.40
C ASP A 362 13.60 -21.88 -22.31
N ALA A 363 12.53 -22.61 -21.97
CA ALA A 363 11.30 -22.63 -22.75
C ALA A 363 10.62 -21.25 -22.85
N LEU A 364 10.59 -20.47 -21.76
CA LEU A 364 10.03 -19.12 -21.78
C LEU A 364 10.88 -18.15 -22.62
N VAL A 365 12.20 -18.29 -22.60
CA VAL A 365 13.11 -17.50 -23.45
C VAL A 365 12.91 -17.87 -24.93
N GLU A 366 12.79 -19.16 -25.24
CA GLU A 366 12.58 -19.67 -26.60
C GLU A 366 11.23 -19.22 -27.20
N ARG A 367 10.16 -19.21 -26.40
CA ARG A 367 8.84 -18.69 -26.81
C ARG A 367 8.81 -17.16 -26.97
N GLY A 368 9.69 -16.44 -26.27
CA GLY A 368 9.75 -14.98 -26.28
C GLY A 368 8.59 -14.29 -25.54
N GLY A 369 8.54 -12.97 -25.61
CA GLY A 369 7.48 -12.16 -24.98
C GLY A 369 7.62 -11.93 -23.47
N ARG A 370 8.56 -12.60 -22.80
CA ARG A 370 8.86 -12.41 -21.37
C ARG A 370 10.35 -12.20 -21.15
N THR A 371 10.70 -11.32 -20.22
CA THR A 371 12.08 -11.23 -19.69
C THR A 371 12.20 -12.12 -18.46
N VAL A 372 13.12 -13.09 -18.50
CA VAL A 372 13.24 -14.14 -17.48
C VAL A 372 14.50 -13.94 -16.65
N THR A 373 14.39 -14.08 -15.33
CA THR A 373 15.53 -14.13 -14.40
C THR A 373 15.44 -15.39 -13.55
N LEU A 374 16.47 -16.23 -13.61
CA LEU A 374 16.58 -17.46 -12.83
C LEU A 374 17.36 -17.21 -11.53
N LEU A 375 16.66 -17.28 -10.39
CA LEU A 375 17.20 -17.20 -9.04
C LEU A 375 17.36 -18.63 -8.46
N ASP A 376 18.34 -19.36 -8.98
CA ASP A 376 18.69 -20.73 -8.55
C ASP A 376 20.03 -20.78 -7.79
N GLY A 377 20.17 -21.83 -6.98
CA GLY A 377 21.04 -21.91 -5.81
C GLY A 377 22.50 -21.50 -6.02
N ASP A 378 23.14 -21.80 -7.15
CA ASP A 378 24.57 -21.49 -7.32
C ASP A 378 24.81 -20.01 -7.70
N VAL A 379 23.85 -19.35 -8.34
CA VAL A 379 23.90 -17.90 -8.62
C VAL A 379 23.55 -17.13 -7.34
N VAL A 380 22.46 -17.53 -6.69
CA VAL A 380 21.99 -16.92 -5.44
C VAL A 380 23.03 -17.06 -4.33
N ARG A 381 23.59 -18.26 -4.12
CA ARG A 381 24.60 -18.49 -3.06
C ARG A 381 25.87 -17.67 -3.24
N ARG A 382 26.29 -17.43 -4.49
CA ARG A 382 27.50 -16.64 -4.78
C ARG A 382 27.27 -15.14 -4.58
N MET A 383 26.10 -14.64 -4.97
CA MET A 383 25.85 -13.19 -5.05
C MET A 383 25.06 -12.65 -3.84
N LEU A 384 24.02 -13.37 -3.41
CA LEU A 384 23.04 -12.89 -2.42
C LEU A 384 23.22 -13.52 -1.04
N SER A 385 23.81 -14.72 -0.96
CA SER A 385 23.92 -15.50 0.29
C SER A 385 25.36 -15.65 0.81
N ALA A 386 26.32 -14.93 0.23
CA ALA A 386 27.70 -14.95 0.71
C ALA A 386 27.76 -14.55 2.19
N GLY A 387 28.42 -15.37 3.01
CA GLY A 387 28.53 -15.17 4.45
C GLY A 387 27.42 -15.80 5.30
N LEU A 388 26.36 -16.35 4.70
CA LEU A 388 25.32 -17.08 5.43
C LEU A 388 25.75 -18.52 5.71
N THR A 389 25.38 -19.02 6.89
CA THR A 389 25.58 -20.40 7.33
C THR A 389 24.36 -21.27 7.00
N PHE A 390 24.23 -22.42 7.67
CA PHE A 390 23.09 -23.33 7.54
C PHE A 390 22.08 -23.20 8.68
N SER A 391 22.24 -22.22 9.58
CA SER A 391 21.27 -22.00 10.67
C SER A 391 19.87 -21.71 10.13
N ARG A 392 18.84 -21.98 10.95
CA ARG A 392 17.45 -21.60 10.64
C ARG A 392 17.32 -20.12 10.26
N SER A 393 17.89 -19.21 11.06
CA SER A 393 17.82 -17.77 10.81
C SER A 393 18.46 -17.37 9.48
N ASP A 394 19.59 -18.00 9.12
CA ASP A 394 20.29 -17.71 7.87
C ASP A 394 19.54 -18.27 6.66
N ARG A 395 18.84 -19.40 6.81
CA ARG A 395 17.92 -19.92 5.77
C ARG A 395 16.77 -18.96 5.55
N ASP A 396 16.11 -18.52 6.62
CA ASP A 396 15.00 -17.57 6.52
C ASP A 396 15.44 -16.28 5.84
N LEU A 397 16.58 -15.72 6.26
CA LEU A 397 17.16 -14.54 5.63
C LEU A 397 17.50 -14.77 4.15
N ASN A 398 18.04 -15.94 3.80
CA ASN A 398 18.30 -16.29 2.40
C ASN A 398 17.01 -16.33 1.56
N ILE A 399 15.93 -16.94 2.07
CA ILE A 399 14.65 -16.98 1.36
C ILE A 399 14.05 -15.58 1.22
N ARG A 400 14.11 -14.75 2.28
CA ARG A 400 13.68 -13.34 2.23
C ARG A 400 14.45 -12.54 1.19
N ARG A 401 15.77 -12.72 1.09
CA ARG A 401 16.60 -12.06 0.06
C ARG A 401 16.20 -12.47 -1.36
N ILE A 402 15.94 -13.76 -1.58
CA ILE A 402 15.42 -14.23 -2.88
C ILE A 402 14.06 -13.61 -3.17
N GLY A 403 13.16 -13.61 -2.18
CA GLY A 403 11.84 -13.00 -2.29
C GLY A 403 11.88 -11.52 -2.63
N PHE A 404 12.77 -10.75 -1.98
CA PHE A 404 12.97 -9.33 -2.28
C PHE A 404 13.40 -9.12 -3.72
N VAL A 405 14.44 -9.81 -4.19
CA VAL A 405 14.90 -9.69 -5.57
C VAL A 405 13.81 -10.12 -6.56
N ALA A 406 13.06 -11.19 -6.25
CA ALA A 406 11.95 -11.66 -7.08
C ALA A 406 10.79 -10.64 -7.16
N ALA A 407 10.47 -9.96 -6.05
CA ALA A 407 9.49 -8.89 -6.00
C ALA A 407 9.92 -7.68 -6.83
N GLU A 408 11.18 -7.26 -6.75
CA GLU A 408 11.71 -6.17 -7.60
C GLU A 408 11.63 -6.52 -9.10
N ILE A 409 12.01 -7.74 -9.48
CA ILE A 409 11.89 -8.21 -10.87
C ILE A 409 10.42 -8.21 -11.32
N THR A 410 9.53 -8.72 -10.48
CA THR A 410 8.09 -8.78 -10.73
C THR A 410 7.47 -7.38 -10.85
N ARG A 411 7.83 -6.43 -9.97
CA ARG A 411 7.37 -5.03 -10.02
C ARG A 411 7.65 -4.38 -11.37
N HIS A 412 8.78 -4.73 -11.99
CA HIS A 412 9.20 -4.19 -13.28
C HIS A 412 8.74 -5.02 -14.49
N GLY A 413 7.72 -5.87 -14.34
CA GLY A 413 7.13 -6.65 -15.43
C GLY A 413 7.93 -7.92 -15.79
N GLY A 414 8.98 -8.24 -15.03
CA GLY A 414 9.81 -9.41 -15.28
C GLY A 414 9.21 -10.72 -14.77
N THR A 415 9.76 -11.84 -15.25
CA THR A 415 9.46 -13.19 -14.75
C THR A 415 10.62 -13.68 -13.88
N ALA A 416 10.40 -13.76 -12.57
CA ALA A 416 11.35 -14.32 -11.63
C ALA A 416 11.08 -15.83 -11.44
N ILE A 417 12.08 -16.67 -11.69
CA ILE A 417 11.99 -18.11 -11.45
C ILE A 417 12.90 -18.46 -10.28
N CYS A 418 12.32 -18.86 -9.16
CA CYS A 418 13.04 -19.11 -7.91
C CYS A 418 13.05 -20.60 -7.58
N ALA A 419 14.21 -21.19 -7.30
CA ALA A 419 14.29 -22.62 -6.92
C ALA A 419 14.96 -22.92 -5.56
N PRO A 420 14.62 -22.21 -4.47
CA PRO A 420 15.13 -22.54 -3.15
C PRO A 420 14.50 -23.82 -2.56
N ILE A 421 15.00 -24.25 -1.39
CA ILE A 421 14.35 -25.31 -0.60
C ILE A 421 13.11 -24.75 0.12
N ALA A 422 13.20 -23.54 0.67
CA ALA A 422 12.13 -22.83 1.38
C ALA A 422 11.32 -23.70 2.36
N PRO A 423 11.97 -24.29 3.39
CA PRO A 423 11.38 -25.34 4.21
C PRO A 423 10.23 -24.88 5.12
N TYR A 424 10.16 -23.60 5.49
CA TYR A 424 9.19 -23.09 6.46
C TYR A 424 8.04 -22.34 5.79
N ALA A 425 6.80 -22.67 6.16
CA ALA A 425 5.58 -22.10 5.61
C ALA A 425 5.49 -20.58 5.85
N ALA A 426 5.87 -20.13 7.06
CA ALA A 426 5.84 -18.70 7.41
C ALA A 426 6.69 -17.85 6.45
N THR A 427 7.89 -18.32 6.12
CA THR A 427 8.81 -17.61 5.22
C THR A 427 8.33 -17.66 3.77
N ARG A 428 7.70 -18.77 3.33
CA ARG A 428 7.04 -18.82 2.01
C ARG A 428 5.88 -17.83 1.92
N ALA A 429 5.04 -17.76 2.95
CA ALA A 429 3.93 -16.80 3.01
C ALA A 429 4.42 -15.35 3.03
N GLU A 430 5.54 -15.07 3.69
CA GLU A 430 6.18 -13.75 3.65
C GLU A 430 6.61 -13.37 2.23
N VAL A 431 7.27 -14.28 1.50
CA VAL A 431 7.65 -14.05 0.10
C VAL A 431 6.42 -13.89 -0.79
N ARG A 432 5.39 -14.74 -0.63
CA ARG A 432 4.12 -14.62 -1.38
C ARG A 432 3.54 -13.21 -1.19
N ARG A 433 3.40 -12.73 0.05
CA ARG A 433 2.91 -11.36 0.32
C ARG A 433 3.76 -10.28 -0.34
N MET A 434 5.08 -10.40 -0.25
CA MET A 434 6.02 -9.42 -0.82
C MET A 434 5.90 -9.31 -2.34
N VAL A 435 5.75 -10.44 -3.04
CA VAL A 435 5.57 -10.46 -4.50
C VAL A 435 4.15 -10.04 -4.88
N SER A 436 3.14 -10.55 -4.17
CA SER A 436 1.72 -10.26 -4.46
C SER A 436 1.37 -8.78 -4.34
N ALA A 437 2.10 -8.02 -3.52
CA ALA A 437 1.96 -6.57 -3.42
C ALA A 437 2.39 -5.81 -4.70
N VAL A 438 3.08 -6.46 -5.64
CA VAL A 438 3.66 -5.82 -6.85
C VAL A 438 3.45 -6.61 -8.14
N GLY A 439 2.82 -7.78 -8.09
CA GLY A 439 2.51 -8.62 -9.25
C GLY A 439 2.05 -10.02 -8.87
N ASP A 440 2.17 -10.98 -9.78
CA ASP A 440 1.62 -12.32 -9.56
C ASP A 440 2.64 -13.28 -8.92
N PHE A 441 2.16 -14.24 -8.14
CA PHE A 441 2.99 -15.26 -7.48
C PHE A 441 2.38 -16.64 -7.65
N ILE A 442 3.20 -17.60 -8.08
CA ILE A 442 2.84 -19.02 -8.22
C ILE A 442 3.78 -19.86 -7.37
N LEU A 443 3.22 -20.69 -6.49
CA LEU A 443 3.95 -21.67 -5.71
C LEU A 443 3.90 -23.05 -6.38
N VAL A 444 5.06 -23.55 -6.81
CA VAL A 444 5.20 -24.91 -7.35
C VAL A 444 5.88 -25.81 -6.32
N HIS A 445 5.12 -26.74 -5.75
CA HIS A 445 5.65 -27.74 -4.83
C HIS A 445 6.19 -28.95 -5.60
N VAL A 446 7.52 -29.16 -5.56
CA VAL A 446 8.16 -30.36 -6.11
C VAL A 446 8.24 -31.42 -5.00
N ALA A 447 7.10 -32.08 -4.78
CA ALA A 447 6.80 -33.06 -3.74
C ALA A 447 7.42 -34.45 -3.99
N THR A 448 8.65 -34.50 -4.48
CA THR A 448 9.35 -35.78 -4.68
C THR A 448 9.72 -36.38 -3.32
N PRO A 449 9.39 -37.67 -3.05
CA PRO A 449 9.67 -38.30 -1.76
C PRO A 449 11.13 -38.21 -1.32
N LEU A 450 11.37 -38.18 -0.01
CA LEU A 450 12.70 -38.06 0.58
C LEU A 450 13.61 -39.21 0.14
N GLU A 451 13.10 -40.44 0.11
CA GLU A 451 13.85 -41.64 -0.27
C GLU A 451 14.39 -41.53 -1.70
N GLU A 452 13.57 -41.00 -2.62
CA GLU A 452 13.97 -40.78 -4.00
C GLU A 452 14.96 -39.62 -4.12
N CYS A 453 14.78 -38.56 -3.33
CA CYS A 453 15.74 -37.46 -3.24
C CYS A 453 17.12 -37.93 -2.73
N GLU A 454 17.15 -38.77 -1.70
CA GLU A 454 18.36 -39.40 -1.15
C GLU A 454 19.02 -40.33 -2.18
N ARG A 455 18.22 -41.16 -2.88
CA ARG A 455 18.74 -42.04 -3.94
C ARG A 455 19.42 -41.26 -5.07
N ARG A 456 18.93 -40.05 -5.36
CA ARG A 456 19.45 -39.14 -6.39
C ARG A 456 20.61 -38.25 -5.91
N ASP A 457 21.14 -38.38 -4.68
CA ASP A 457 22.07 -37.44 -4.03
C ASP A 457 23.41 -37.21 -4.77
N ARG A 458 23.37 -36.48 -5.88
CA ARG A 458 24.54 -36.16 -6.72
C ARG A 458 25.60 -35.35 -6.00
N LYS A 459 25.21 -34.60 -4.96
CA LYS A 459 26.11 -33.71 -4.21
C LYS A 459 26.66 -34.36 -2.94
N GLY A 460 26.23 -35.59 -2.61
CA GLY A 460 26.61 -36.30 -1.39
C GLY A 460 26.14 -35.59 -0.11
N LEU A 461 25.14 -34.71 -0.20
CA LEU A 461 24.69 -33.89 0.92
C LEU A 461 23.89 -34.71 1.93
N TYR A 462 23.04 -35.62 1.46
CA TYR A 462 22.29 -36.53 2.33
C TYR A 462 23.22 -37.51 3.01
N ALA A 463 24.21 -38.06 2.30
CA ALA A 463 25.22 -38.93 2.90
C ALA A 463 26.01 -38.22 4.02
N LYS A 464 26.42 -36.97 3.80
CA LYS A 464 27.10 -36.15 4.82
C LYS A 464 26.19 -35.81 6.01
N ALA A 465 24.92 -35.51 5.77
CA ALA A 465 23.94 -35.24 6.82
C ALA A 465 23.70 -36.48 7.69
N ARG A 466 23.49 -37.66 7.07
CA ARG A 466 23.35 -38.94 7.78
C ARG A 466 24.59 -39.31 8.60
N ALA A 467 25.77 -38.89 8.16
CA ALA A 467 27.04 -39.04 8.90
C ALA A 467 27.27 -37.98 10.00
N GLY A 468 26.33 -37.05 10.21
CA GLY A 468 26.44 -35.99 11.21
C GLY A 468 27.40 -34.85 10.85
N LEU A 469 27.89 -34.81 9.61
CA LEU A 469 28.82 -33.77 9.13
C LEU A 469 28.10 -32.47 8.75
N ILE A 470 26.78 -32.51 8.56
CA ILE A 470 25.91 -31.34 8.36
C ILE A 470 24.85 -31.39 9.46
N PRO A 471 25.04 -30.67 10.59
CA PRO A 471 24.22 -30.83 11.80
C PRO A 471 22.74 -30.54 11.57
N GLU A 472 22.44 -29.50 10.81
CA GLU A 472 21.07 -29.08 10.48
C GLU A 472 20.85 -29.32 8.99
N PHE A 473 20.17 -30.40 8.60
CA PHE A 473 19.87 -30.68 7.20
C PHE A 473 18.38 -30.93 7.00
N THR A 474 17.78 -30.16 6.09
CA THR A 474 16.34 -30.21 5.82
C THR A 474 15.90 -31.60 5.36
N GLY A 475 14.83 -32.12 5.98
CA GLY A 475 14.30 -33.46 5.75
C GLY A 475 15.02 -34.57 6.53
N ILE A 476 16.06 -34.25 7.33
CA ILE A 476 16.78 -35.21 8.17
C ILE A 476 16.75 -34.77 9.63
N SER A 477 17.41 -33.64 9.95
CA SER A 477 17.51 -33.09 11.31
C SER A 477 16.78 -31.75 11.48
N ASP A 478 16.37 -31.11 10.38
CA ASP A 478 15.52 -29.91 10.35
C ASP A 478 14.27 -30.21 9.49
N PRO A 479 13.05 -29.81 9.90
CA PRO A 479 11.83 -30.16 9.18
C PRO A 479 11.71 -29.49 7.80
N TYR A 480 10.93 -30.12 6.94
CA TYR A 480 10.36 -29.51 5.73
C TYR A 480 8.85 -29.45 5.93
N GLU A 481 8.30 -28.25 6.07
CA GLU A 481 6.86 -28.03 6.20
C GLU A 481 6.24 -28.06 4.81
N GLU A 482 5.56 -29.15 4.47
CA GLU A 482 4.92 -29.30 3.15
C GLU A 482 3.90 -28.17 2.91
N PRO A 483 3.89 -27.54 1.71
CA PRO A 483 2.91 -26.51 1.40
C PRO A 483 1.50 -27.09 1.21
N GLU A 484 0.51 -26.50 1.87
CA GLU A 484 -0.93 -26.79 1.68
C GLU A 484 -1.57 -25.87 0.63
N ASP A 485 -0.90 -24.78 0.27
CA ASP A 485 -1.36 -23.69 -0.60
C ASP A 485 -0.63 -23.64 -1.96
N ALA A 486 -0.07 -24.77 -2.41
CA ALA A 486 0.65 -24.82 -3.67
C ALA A 486 -0.32 -24.70 -4.86
N ASP A 487 -0.01 -23.80 -5.80
CA ASP A 487 -0.74 -23.62 -7.05
C ASP A 487 -0.56 -24.83 -8.00
N LEU A 488 0.59 -25.53 -7.88
CA LEU A 488 0.87 -26.78 -8.57
C LEU A 488 1.75 -27.70 -7.71
N THR A 489 1.39 -28.98 -7.64
CA THR A 489 2.19 -30.02 -6.97
C THR A 489 2.70 -31.05 -7.99
N LEU A 490 4.00 -31.33 -7.96
CA LEU A 490 4.69 -32.24 -8.85
C LEU A 490 5.46 -33.31 -8.05
N ASP A 491 5.09 -34.58 -8.21
CA ASP A 491 5.96 -35.70 -7.87
C ASP A 491 6.80 -36.07 -9.10
N THR A 492 8.13 -35.99 -8.99
CA THR A 492 9.05 -36.30 -10.10
C THR A 492 9.45 -37.78 -10.13
N THR A 493 8.79 -38.63 -9.36
CA THR A 493 8.97 -40.09 -9.40
C THR A 493 8.38 -40.63 -10.69
N GLY A 494 9.24 -41.11 -11.59
CA GLY A 494 8.81 -41.63 -12.90
C GLY A 494 8.39 -40.58 -13.92
N MET A 495 8.54 -39.28 -13.60
CA MET A 495 8.29 -38.17 -14.52
C MET A 495 9.60 -37.68 -15.13
N THR A 496 9.59 -37.44 -16.43
CA THR A 496 10.71 -36.81 -17.13
C THR A 496 10.79 -35.32 -16.82
N PRO A 497 11.97 -34.68 -16.93
CA PRO A 497 12.09 -33.24 -16.81
C PRO A 497 11.16 -32.46 -17.75
N ASP A 498 11.02 -32.92 -19.01
CA ASP A 498 10.22 -32.23 -20.03
C ASP A 498 8.72 -32.28 -19.70
N GLU A 499 8.22 -33.42 -19.21
CA GLU A 499 6.83 -33.52 -18.72
C GLU A 499 6.58 -32.59 -17.52
N ALA A 500 7.54 -32.48 -16.61
CA ALA A 500 7.42 -31.60 -15.45
C ALA A 500 7.44 -30.12 -15.86
N VAL A 501 8.30 -29.73 -16.81
CA VAL A 501 8.34 -28.37 -17.37
C VAL A 501 7.04 -28.05 -18.12
N GLY A 502 6.54 -29.00 -18.93
CA GLY A 502 5.26 -28.88 -19.63
C GLY A 502 4.11 -28.54 -18.70
N LYS A 503 3.96 -29.26 -17.58
CA LYS A 503 2.92 -28.97 -16.59
C LYS A 503 2.99 -27.56 -15.99
N VAL A 504 4.20 -27.04 -15.77
CA VAL A 504 4.36 -25.66 -15.27
C VAL A 504 4.03 -24.65 -16.37
N LEU A 505 4.44 -24.92 -17.62
CA LEU A 505 4.09 -24.07 -18.76
C LEU A 505 2.58 -24.04 -19.01
N ASP A 506 1.91 -25.19 -18.93
CA ASP A 506 0.45 -25.29 -19.11
C ASP A 506 -0.27 -24.43 -18.09
N LEU A 507 0.12 -24.49 -16.81
CA LEU A 507 -0.40 -23.59 -15.77
C LEU A 507 -0.20 -22.11 -16.13
N LEU A 508 0.96 -21.74 -16.66
CA LEU A 508 1.24 -20.36 -17.05
C LEU A 508 0.42 -19.90 -18.25
N VAL A 509 0.12 -20.81 -19.19
CA VAL A 509 -0.71 -20.55 -20.36
C VAL A 509 -2.18 -20.44 -19.96
N GLU A 510 -2.71 -21.41 -19.21
CA GLU A 510 -4.07 -21.40 -18.69
C GLU A 510 -4.36 -20.17 -17.84
N GLY A 511 -3.37 -19.76 -17.04
CA GLY A 511 -3.48 -18.57 -16.21
C GLY A 511 -3.34 -17.24 -16.96
N GLY A 512 -2.98 -17.24 -18.25
CA GLY A 512 -2.90 -16.07 -19.11
C GLY A 512 -1.57 -15.29 -19.06
N TRP A 513 -0.53 -15.83 -18.42
CA TRP A 513 0.79 -15.20 -18.30
C TRP A 513 1.70 -15.47 -19.49
N VAL A 514 1.44 -16.57 -20.21
CA VAL A 514 2.19 -17.01 -21.38
C VAL A 514 1.21 -17.30 -22.50
N ARG A 515 1.59 -16.97 -23.74
CA ARG A 515 0.75 -17.29 -24.90
C ARG A 515 0.76 -18.80 -25.19
N PRO A 516 -0.36 -19.37 -25.66
CA PRO A 516 -0.33 -20.70 -26.25
C PRO A 516 0.59 -20.73 -27.48
N GLU A 517 1.09 -21.92 -27.82
CA GLU A 517 1.95 -22.15 -28.99
C GLU A 517 1.26 -21.92 -30.34
#